data_AF-A0A9N8JCM9-F1
#
_entry.id   AF-A0A9N8JCM9-F1
#
_cell.length_a   1.000
_cell.length_b   1.000
_cell.length_c   1.000
_cell.angle_alpha   90.00
_cell.angle_beta   90.00
_cell.angle_gamma   90.00
#
_symmetry.space_group_name_H-M   'P 1'
#
loop_
_entity.id
_entity.type
_entity.pdbx_description
1 polymer ?
#
loop_
_entity_poly.entity_id
_entity_poly.type
_entity_poly.pdbx_seq_one_letter_code
_entity_poly.pdbx_strand_id
1 'polypeptide(L)'
;MRSLSLLAGCAAALLSFANAEANLSNPDVSKQMLSGTFEPPQVFQHTNLVRTVNLEKEYPRETINVVVENIDSKPQQDYYLPFPQDLIARIGGLDVKDKNKPDAIFPSPEIVGIDTYR
;
A
#
# COMPACT_ATOMS: atom_id res chain seq x y z
N MET A 1 18.38 46.27 -31.53
CA MET A 1 17.58 46.26 -30.28
C MET A 1 16.36 45.33 -30.31
N ARG A 2 15.93 44.79 -31.47
CA ARG A 2 14.76 43.88 -31.58
C ARG A 2 15.05 42.40 -31.27
N SER A 3 16.31 41.97 -31.36
CA SER A 3 16.72 40.58 -31.14
C SER A 3 16.81 40.18 -29.67
N LEU A 4 17.16 41.12 -28.77
CA LEU A 4 17.20 40.86 -27.32
C LEU A 4 15.79 40.62 -26.74
N SER A 5 14.78 41.30 -27.28
CA SER A 5 13.38 41.17 -26.84
C SER A 5 12.80 39.79 -27.16
N LEU A 6 13.19 39.19 -28.29
CA LEU A 6 12.78 37.85 -28.71
C LEU A 6 13.42 36.74 -27.88
N LEU A 7 14.69 36.90 -27.50
CA LEU A 7 15.40 35.96 -26.62
C LEU A 7 14.84 35.98 -25.19
N ALA A 8 14.49 37.15 -24.67
CA ALA A 8 13.88 37.28 -23.34
C ALA A 8 12.49 36.61 -23.28
N GLY A 9 11.69 36.71 -24.35
CA GLY A 9 10.38 36.04 -24.44
C GLY A 9 10.49 34.52 -24.45
N CYS A 10 11.49 33.96 -25.13
CA CYS A 10 11.72 32.50 -25.16
C CYS A 10 12.16 31.96 -23.79
N ALA A 11 13.00 32.71 -23.06
CA ALA A 11 13.41 32.33 -21.70
C ALA A 11 12.21 32.32 -20.72
N ALA A 12 11.31 33.30 -20.83
CA ALA A 12 10.09 33.34 -20.02
C ALA A 12 9.12 32.18 -20.35
N ALA A 13 8.98 31.82 -21.62
CA ALA A 13 8.15 30.69 -22.03
C ALA A 13 8.67 29.34 -21.50
N LEU A 14 9.99 29.12 -21.49
CA LEU A 14 10.59 27.88 -20.99
C LEU A 14 10.46 27.71 -19.46
N LEU A 15 10.50 28.81 -18.70
CA LEU A 15 10.30 28.78 -17.25
C LEU A 15 8.86 28.41 -16.86
N SER A 16 7.88 28.65 -17.74
CA SER A 16 6.47 28.33 -17.47
C SER A 16 6.13 26.84 -17.56
N PHE A 17 7.03 26.00 -18.12
CA PHE A 17 6.86 24.55 -18.19
C PHE A 17 7.54 23.79 -17.03
N ALA A 18 8.20 24.51 -16.12
CA ALA A 18 8.95 23.91 -15.02
C ALA A 18 8.15 23.76 -13.70
N ASN A 19 6.86 24.11 -13.69
CA ASN A 19 5.98 23.76 -12.59
C ASN A 19 5.53 22.31 -12.72
N ALA A 20 6.46 21.38 -12.49
CA ALA A 20 6.09 20.05 -12.08
C ALA A 20 5.52 20.18 -10.67
N GLU A 21 4.20 20.12 -10.56
CA GLU A 21 3.54 19.88 -9.28
C GLU A 21 4.12 18.58 -8.75
N ALA A 22 4.87 18.66 -7.66
CA ALA A 22 5.40 17.46 -7.05
C ALA A 22 4.16 16.60 -6.73
N ASN A 23 4.11 15.38 -7.28
CA ASN A 23 3.22 14.32 -6.82
C ASN A 23 3.67 13.88 -5.43
N LEU A 24 3.71 14.84 -4.50
CA LEU A 24 3.59 14.57 -3.09
C LEU A 24 2.16 14.06 -2.98
N SER A 25 2.00 12.74 -3.00
CA SER A 25 0.87 12.10 -2.34
C SER A 25 0.66 12.90 -1.08
N ASN A 26 -0.49 13.58 -0.98
CA ASN A 26 -0.88 14.32 0.21
C ASN A 26 -0.44 13.45 1.38
N PRO A 27 0.39 13.93 2.32
CA PRO A 27 0.64 13.15 3.51
C PRO A 27 -0.71 13.16 4.23
N ASP A 28 -1.61 12.27 3.80
CA ASP A 28 -2.55 11.62 4.66
C ASP A 28 -1.64 11.06 5.72
N VAL A 29 -1.53 11.91 6.74
CA VAL A 29 -0.86 11.68 7.98
C VAL A 29 -1.18 10.23 8.26
N SER A 30 -0.18 9.37 8.21
CA SER A 30 -0.25 8.06 8.84
C SER A 30 -0.48 8.40 10.30
N LYS A 31 -1.73 8.71 10.63
CA LYS A 31 -2.18 9.01 11.97
C LYS A 31 -1.92 7.67 12.62
N GLN A 32 -0.90 7.63 13.45
CA GLN A 32 -0.77 6.57 14.42
C GLN A 32 -2.01 6.69 15.29
N MET A 33 -3.12 6.08 14.83
CA MET A 33 -4.46 6.23 15.41
C MET A 33 -4.55 5.48 16.74
N LEU A 34 -3.57 4.62 17.01
CA LEU A 34 -3.56 3.73 18.15
C LEU A 34 -2.49 4.21 19.14
N SER A 35 -2.98 4.74 20.26
CA SER A 35 -2.20 4.96 21.46
C SER A 35 -1.96 3.61 22.16
N GLY A 36 -1.09 2.77 21.61
CA GLY A 36 -0.70 1.48 22.20
C GLY A 36 -0.25 0.43 21.17
N THR A 37 0.25 -0.71 21.65
CA THR A 37 0.52 -1.88 20.82
C THR A 37 -0.81 -2.42 20.28
N PHE A 38 -1.05 -2.27 18.99
CA PHE A 38 -2.23 -2.83 18.33
C PHE A 38 -2.14 -4.36 18.34
N GLU A 39 -3.11 -5.02 18.97
CA GLU A 39 -3.24 -6.47 18.94
C GLU A 39 -4.57 -6.83 18.27
N PRO A 40 -4.56 -7.26 16.99
CA PRO A 40 -5.79 -7.56 16.27
C PRO A 40 -6.47 -8.81 16.85
N PRO A 41 -7.82 -8.85 16.88
CA PRO A 41 -8.56 -10.03 17.33
C PRO A 41 -8.18 -11.30 16.56
N GLN A 42 -7.83 -12.37 17.27
CA GLN A 42 -7.46 -13.67 16.68
C GLN A 42 -8.71 -14.52 16.43
N VAL A 43 -9.58 -14.05 15.52
CA VAL A 43 -10.90 -14.64 15.25
C VAL A 43 -10.92 -15.59 14.06
N PHE A 44 -9.84 -15.65 13.28
CA PHE A 44 -9.70 -16.56 12.13
C PHE A 44 -8.60 -17.59 12.37
N GLN A 45 -8.86 -18.84 12.02
CA GLN A 45 -7.88 -19.92 11.98
C GLN A 45 -7.47 -20.23 10.52
N HIS A 46 -6.17 -20.33 10.25
CA HIS A 46 -5.68 -20.73 8.94
C HIS A 46 -5.75 -22.26 8.80
N THR A 47 -6.68 -22.75 7.99
CA THR A 47 -6.80 -24.19 7.70
C THR A 47 -5.81 -24.63 6.61
N ASN A 48 -5.42 -23.70 5.73
CA ASN A 48 -4.36 -23.90 4.76
C ASN A 48 -3.65 -22.57 4.47
N LEU A 49 -2.33 -22.62 4.31
CA LEU A 49 -1.52 -21.47 3.91
C LEU A 49 -0.38 -21.93 3.01
N VAL A 50 -0.35 -21.40 1.79
CA VAL A 50 0.72 -21.62 0.83
C VAL A 50 1.32 -20.27 0.45
N ARG A 51 2.61 -20.10 0.73
CA ARG A 51 3.38 -18.91 0.42
C ARG A 51 4.35 -19.20 -0.71
N THR A 52 4.29 -18.41 -1.78
CA THR A 52 5.20 -18.50 -2.92
C THR A 52 5.90 -17.16 -3.12
N VAL A 53 7.24 -17.19 -3.20
CA VAL A 53 8.06 -16.02 -3.50
C VAL A 53 8.73 -16.24 -4.85
N ASN A 54 8.41 -15.37 -5.81
CA ASN A 54 8.98 -15.38 -7.15
C ASN A 54 10.01 -14.23 -7.27
N LEU A 55 11.20 -14.57 -7.75
CA LEU A 55 12.34 -13.65 -7.93
C LEU A 55 12.76 -13.53 -9.42
N GLU A 56 11.89 -13.90 -10.36
CA GLU A 56 12.18 -13.90 -11.80
C GLU A 56 12.20 -12.49 -12.40
N LYS A 57 11.49 -11.55 -11.77
CA LYS A 57 11.48 -10.13 -12.16
C LYS A 57 12.49 -9.35 -11.32
N GLU A 58 12.70 -8.09 -11.68
CA GLU A 58 13.56 -7.15 -10.95
C GLU A 58 13.05 -6.79 -9.53
N TYR A 59 11.91 -7.35 -9.12
CA TYR A 59 11.35 -7.21 -7.79
C TYR A 59 10.82 -8.56 -7.28
N PRO A 60 10.91 -8.81 -5.96
CA PRO A 60 10.29 -9.99 -5.36
C PRO A 60 8.77 -9.86 -5.44
N ARG A 61 8.11 -10.89 -5.96
CA ARG A 61 6.65 -11.02 -5.93
C ARG A 61 6.27 -12.13 -4.98
N GLU A 62 5.53 -11.78 -3.94
CA GLU A 62 4.96 -12.74 -3.01
C GLU A 62 3.50 -13.01 -3.36
N THR A 63 3.07 -14.27 -3.25
CA THR A 63 1.67 -14.67 -3.34
C THR A 63 1.36 -15.59 -2.16
N ILE A 64 0.44 -15.17 -1.31
CA ILE A 64 -0.04 -15.93 -0.17
C ILE A 64 -1.45 -16.42 -0.50
N ASN A 65 -1.61 -17.74 -0.63
CA ASN A 65 -2.92 -18.36 -0.73
C ASN A 65 -3.28 -18.89 0.65
N VAL A 66 -4.25 -18.26 1.30
CA VAL A 66 -4.72 -18.66 2.63
C VAL A 66 -6.19 -19.07 2.57
N VAL A 67 -6.53 -20.13 3.27
CA VAL A 67 -7.92 -20.52 3.57
C VAL A 67 -8.13 -20.30 5.06
N VAL A 68 -9.13 -19.49 5.38
CA VAL A 68 -9.43 -19.09 6.75
C VAL A 68 -10.80 -19.61 7.18
N GLU A 69 -10.89 -20.00 8.44
CA GLU A 69 -12.14 -20.39 9.11
C GLU A 69 -12.41 -19.41 10.25
N ASN A 70 -13.64 -18.90 10.34
CA ASN A 70 -14.05 -18.06 11.45
C ASN A 70 -14.30 -18.93 12.69
N ILE A 71 -13.51 -18.74 13.73
CA ILE A 71 -13.64 -19.48 15.00
C ILE A 71 -14.39 -18.69 16.07
N ASP A 72 -14.80 -17.46 15.79
CA ASP A 72 -15.64 -16.68 16.69
C ASP A 72 -17.12 -17.09 16.56
N SER A 73 -17.84 -16.91 17.66
CA SER A 73 -19.29 -17.02 17.78
C SER A 73 -20.07 -16.08 16.83
N LYS A 74 -19.45 -14.99 16.38
CA LYS A 74 -20.07 -13.98 15.52
C LYS A 74 -19.41 -13.96 14.14
N PRO A 75 -20.14 -13.60 13.07
CA PRO A 75 -19.54 -13.33 11.77
C PRO A 75 -18.49 -12.22 11.84
N GLN A 76 -17.34 -12.45 11.20
CA GLN A 76 -16.21 -11.54 11.15
C GLN A 76 -15.97 -11.07 9.71
N GLN A 77 -15.54 -9.82 9.55
CA GLN A 77 -15.37 -9.18 8.24
C GLN A 77 -13.95 -8.68 7.98
N ASP A 78 -13.19 -8.41 9.05
CA ASP A 78 -11.88 -7.78 8.94
C ASP A 78 -10.76 -8.82 9.09
N TYR A 79 -9.84 -8.86 8.13
CA TYR A 79 -8.68 -9.74 8.14
C TYR A 79 -7.39 -8.91 8.17
N TYR A 80 -6.57 -9.12 9.20
CA TYR A 80 -5.35 -8.35 9.42
C TYR A 80 -4.13 -9.10 8.88
N LEU A 81 -3.38 -8.46 7.97
CA LEU A 81 -2.16 -8.99 7.39
C LEU A 81 -0.93 -8.31 8.02
N PRO A 82 -0.06 -9.05 8.75
CA PRO A 82 1.11 -8.46 9.36
C PRO A 82 2.25 -8.25 8.34
N PHE A 83 2.95 -7.14 8.47
CA PHE A 83 4.18 -6.85 7.72
C PHE A 83 5.33 -6.50 8.67
N PRO A 84 6.57 -6.91 8.35
CA PRO A 84 7.75 -6.32 8.97
C PRO A 84 7.80 -4.81 8.70
N GLN A 85 8.22 -4.03 9.71
CA GLN A 85 8.20 -2.56 9.64
C GLN A 85 9.14 -2.01 8.54
N ASP A 86 10.27 -2.68 8.31
CA ASP A 86 11.22 -2.33 7.26
C ASP A 86 10.73 -2.71 5.85
N LEU A 87 9.80 -3.67 5.77
CA LEU A 87 9.26 -4.18 4.53
C LEU A 87 8.06 -3.37 4.05
N ILE A 88 7.17 -2.93 4.94
CA ILE A 88 5.94 -2.21 4.54
C ILE A 88 6.22 -0.96 3.70
N ALA A 89 7.30 -0.24 4.01
CA ALA A 89 7.74 0.96 3.26
C ALA A 89 8.28 0.65 1.85
N ARG A 90 8.52 -0.63 1.52
CA ARG A 90 9.09 -1.08 0.24
C ARG A 90 8.09 -1.85 -0.62
N ILE A 91 6.84 -1.98 -0.17
CA ILE A 91 5.77 -2.66 -0.91
C ILE A 91 5.30 -1.73 -2.03
N GLY A 92 5.50 -2.16 -3.28
CA GLY A 92 5.02 -1.43 -4.46
C GLY A 92 3.53 -1.63 -4.77
N GLY A 93 2.90 -2.67 -4.22
CA GLY A 93 1.48 -2.95 -4.40
C GLY A 93 1.01 -4.16 -3.59
N LEU A 94 -0.22 -4.10 -3.10
CA LEU A 94 -0.89 -5.17 -2.37
C LEU A 94 -2.26 -5.39 -3.00
N ASP A 95 -2.45 -6.56 -3.60
CA ASP A 95 -3.71 -6.97 -4.21
C ASP A 95 -4.31 -8.14 -3.45
N VAL A 96 -5.61 -8.05 -3.15
CA VAL A 96 -6.38 -9.12 -2.50
C VAL A 96 -7.43 -9.62 -3.49
N LYS A 97 -7.56 -10.95 -3.62
CA LYS A 97 -8.53 -11.59 -4.51
C LYS A 97 -9.16 -12.78 -3.83
N ASP A 98 -10.46 -12.97 -4.07
CA ASP A 98 -11.15 -14.20 -3.73
C ASP A 98 -10.90 -15.21 -4.85
N LYS A 99 -10.28 -16.34 -4.50
CA LYS A 99 -10.01 -17.42 -5.45
C LYS A 99 -11.29 -17.97 -6.09
N ASN A 100 -12.40 -17.97 -5.35
CA ASN A 100 -13.70 -18.46 -5.81
C ASN A 100 -14.51 -17.39 -6.55
N LYS A 101 -14.16 -16.11 -6.38
CA LYS A 101 -14.83 -14.96 -7.00
C LYS A 101 -13.77 -13.95 -7.50
N PRO A 102 -13.05 -14.28 -8.58
CA PRO A 102 -11.93 -13.47 -9.04
C PRO A 102 -12.31 -12.05 -9.47
N ASP A 103 -13.59 -11.84 -9.83
CA ASP A 103 -14.13 -10.54 -10.24
C ASP A 103 -14.65 -9.70 -9.05
N ALA A 104 -14.58 -10.23 -7.82
CA ALA A 104 -14.96 -9.48 -6.63
C ALA A 104 -13.97 -8.34 -6.38
N ILE A 105 -14.50 -7.12 -6.25
CA ILE A 105 -13.71 -5.94 -5.89
C ILE A 105 -13.57 -5.91 -4.37
N PHE A 106 -12.33 -6.01 -3.90
CA PHE A 106 -12.00 -5.78 -2.49
C PHE A 106 -11.76 -4.29 -2.25
N PRO A 107 -12.20 -3.75 -1.10
CA PRO A 107 -11.83 -2.40 -0.71
C PRO A 107 -10.31 -2.30 -0.56
N SER A 108 -9.76 -1.11 -0.81
CA SER A 108 -8.34 -0.84 -0.60
C SER A 108 -7.96 -1.15 0.85
N PRO A 109 -6.87 -1.89 1.10
CA PRO A 109 -6.43 -2.22 2.44
C PRO A 109 -6.01 -0.95 3.20
N GLU A 110 -6.36 -0.89 4.49
CA GLU A 110 -6.00 0.20 5.39
C GLU A 110 -4.85 -0.22 6.31
N ILE A 111 -3.93 0.72 6.57
CA ILE A 111 -2.88 0.54 7.58
C ILE A 111 -3.50 0.87 8.94
N VAL A 112 -3.85 -0.16 9.70
CA VAL A 112 -4.55 0.00 10.98
C VAL A 112 -3.63 0.18 12.18
N GLY A 113 -2.35 -0.21 12.08
CA GLY A 113 -1.41 -0.12 13.20
C GLY A 113 0.04 -0.28 12.76
N ILE A 114 0.94 0.38 13.50
CA ILE A 114 2.39 0.27 13.34
C ILE A 114 2.94 -0.03 14.74
N ASP A 115 3.60 -1.17 14.91
CA ASP A 115 4.35 -1.45 16.13
C ASP A 115 5.68 -0.67 16.07
N THR A 116 5.86 0.29 16.97
CA THR A 116 7.05 1.14 17.03
C THR A 116 8.18 0.55 17.87
N TYR A 117 7.98 -0.63 18.47
CA TYR A 117 8.90 -1.19 19.47
C TYR A 117 9.60 -2.49 19.05
N ARG A 118 9.57 -2.88 17.77
CA ARG A 118 10.20 -4.11 17.30
C ARG A 118 11.06 -3.93 16.05
#